data_AF-A0A3A0DBX3-F1
#
_entry.id   AF-A0A3A0DBX3-F1
#
_cell.length_a   1.000
_cell.length_b   1.000
_cell.length_c   1.000
_cell.angle_alpha   90.00
_cell.angle_beta   90.00
_cell.angle_gamma   90.00
#
_symmetry.space_group_name_H-M   'P 1'
#
loop_
_entity.id
_entity.type
_entity.pdbx_description
1 polymer ?
#
loop_
_entity_poly.entity_id
_entity_poly.type
_entity_poly.pdbx_seq_one_letter_code
_entity_poly.pdbx_strand_id
1 'polypeptide(L)'
;MINAHESDQHHPDEKALRDEHLKVQKLGRVADLISFLLASPSVSIVQACQLIRLTKRFALSLFPEKESTFELLYRRRFNRILRERLSRSPEFLN
;
A
#
# COMPACT_ATOMS: atom_id res chain seq x y z
N MET A 1 -16.64 -27.28 43.29
CA MET A 1 -17.16 -25.90 43.22
C MET A 1 -16.08 -25.01 42.61
N ILE A 2 -16.35 -24.53 41.40
CA ILE A 2 -15.99 -23.24 40.77
C ILE A 2 -14.64 -22.61 41.17
N ASN A 3 -13.73 -22.49 40.20
CA ASN A 3 -13.08 -21.21 39.90
C ASN A 3 -12.87 -21.11 38.38
N ALA A 4 -13.95 -20.70 37.70
CA ALA A 4 -13.98 -20.27 36.32
C ALA A 4 -13.65 -18.77 36.22
N HIS A 5 -12.44 -18.37 36.64
CA HIS A 5 -12.05 -16.96 36.70
C HIS A 5 -10.63 -16.66 36.19
N GLU A 6 -10.12 -17.46 35.26
CA GLU A 6 -8.85 -17.20 34.55
C GLU A 6 -9.06 -17.13 33.03
N SER A 7 -10.15 -16.51 32.56
CA SER A 7 -10.45 -16.45 31.11
C SER A 7 -10.70 -15.05 30.56
N ASP A 8 -10.27 -13.99 31.25
CA ASP A 8 -10.47 -12.64 30.69
C ASP A 8 -9.34 -11.65 30.99
N GLN A 9 -8.11 -12.07 30.70
CA GLN A 9 -7.07 -11.10 30.33
C GLN A 9 -6.92 -11.06 28.81
N HIS A 10 -7.93 -10.53 28.13
CA HIS A 10 -7.80 -10.13 26.74
C HIS A 10 -6.79 -8.96 26.68
N HIS A 11 -5.50 -9.25 26.50
CA HIS A 11 -4.45 -8.22 26.38
C HIS A 11 -4.81 -7.29 25.21
N PRO A 12 -5.09 -5.99 25.45
CA PRO A 12 -5.47 -5.04 24.40
C PRO A 12 -4.40 -4.94 23.30
N ASP A 13 -3.15 -5.25 23.65
CA ASP A 13 -2.00 -5.29 22.75
C ASP A 13 -2.15 -6.32 21.63
N GLU A 14 -2.67 -7.51 21.90
CA GLU A 14 -2.78 -8.52 20.83
C GLU A 14 -3.82 -8.12 19.77
N LYS A 15 -4.93 -7.52 20.21
CA LYS A 15 -5.95 -7.03 19.27
C LYS A 15 -5.41 -5.86 18.46
N ALA A 16 -4.71 -4.92 19.09
CA ALA A 16 -4.06 -3.82 18.40
C ALA A 16 -3.02 -4.30 17.38
N LEU A 17 -2.18 -5.27 17.75
CA LEU A 17 -1.19 -5.89 16.85
C LEU A 17 -1.84 -6.61 15.67
N ARG A 18 -2.93 -7.36 15.91
CA ARG A 18 -3.71 -8.00 14.84
C ARG A 18 -4.32 -6.96 13.90
N ASP A 19 -4.93 -5.92 14.44
CA ASP A 19 -5.56 -4.84 13.67
C ASP A 19 -4.50 -4.10 12.83
N GLU A 20 -3.30 -3.86 13.35
CA GLU A 20 -2.18 -3.28 12.62
C GLU A 20 -1.68 -4.22 11.50
N HIS A 21 -1.49 -5.51 11.80
CA HIS A 21 -1.06 -6.50 10.83
C HIS A 21 -2.03 -6.58 9.63
N LEU A 22 -3.34 -6.56 9.88
CA LEU A 22 -4.36 -6.55 8.85
C LEU A 22 -4.27 -5.30 7.96
N LYS A 23 -4.02 -4.12 8.54
CA LYS A 23 -3.81 -2.89 7.76
C LYS A 23 -2.58 -3.00 6.86
N VAL A 24 -1.47 -3.54 7.36
CA VAL A 24 -0.23 -3.73 6.58
C VAL A 24 -0.50 -4.69 5.41
N GLN A 25 -1.12 -5.83 5.67
CA GLN A 25 -1.47 -6.78 4.61
C GLN A 25 -2.41 -6.15 3.56
N LYS A 26 -3.42 -5.40 3.99
CA LYS A 26 -4.36 -4.71 3.09
C LYS A 26 -3.64 -3.71 2.20
N LEU A 27 -2.75 -2.91 2.77
CA LEU A 27 -1.94 -1.95 2.02
C LEU A 27 -1.00 -2.64 1.04
N GLY A 28 -0.35 -3.74 1.46
CA GLY A 28 0.50 -4.57 0.60
C GLY A 28 -0.25 -5.07 -0.64
N ARG A 29 -1.42 -5.68 -0.46
CA ARG A 29 -2.26 -6.16 -1.58
C ARG A 29 -2.65 -5.04 -2.55
N VAL A 30 -3.02 -3.87 -2.03
CA VAL A 30 -3.33 -2.69 -2.87
C VAL A 30 -2.09 -2.24 -3.64
N ALA A 31 -0.93 -2.16 -2.98
CA ALA A 31 0.31 -1.75 -3.63
C ALA A 31 0.76 -2.73 -4.73
N ASP A 32 0.55 -4.02 -4.54
CA ASP A 32 0.86 -5.04 -5.56
C ASP A 32 -0.09 -4.94 -6.76
N LEU A 33 -1.39 -4.76 -6.52
CA LEU A 33 -2.36 -4.50 -7.59
C LEU A 33 -2.00 -3.25 -8.38
N ILE A 34 -1.64 -2.17 -7.70
CA ILE A 34 -1.26 -0.91 -8.35
C ILE A 34 0.03 -1.10 -9.13
N SER A 35 1.00 -1.84 -8.60
CA SER A 35 2.23 -2.18 -9.34
C SER A 35 1.92 -2.92 -10.65
N PHE A 36 0.99 -3.87 -10.62
CA PHE A 36 0.52 -4.58 -11.81
C PHE A 36 -0.13 -3.63 -12.82
N LEU A 37 -1.04 -2.75 -12.36
CA LEU A 37 -1.71 -1.78 -13.22
C LEU A 37 -0.72 -0.78 -13.86
N LEU A 38 0.26 -0.29 -13.08
CA LEU A 38 1.27 0.64 -13.57
C LEU A 38 2.20 0.02 -14.62
N ALA A 39 2.41 -1.29 -14.58
CA ALA A 39 3.18 -2.00 -15.60
C ALA A 39 2.39 -2.22 -16.91
N SER A 40 1.06 -2.07 -16.88
CA SER A 40 0.22 -2.29 -18.05
C SER A 40 0.39 -1.19 -19.10
N PRO A 41 0.51 -1.53 -20.40
CA PRO A 41 0.50 -0.54 -21.48
C PRO A 41 -0.89 0.10 -21.68
N SER A 42 -1.97 -0.54 -21.23
CA SER A 42 -3.34 -0.02 -21.34
C SER A 42 -3.66 1.15 -20.41
N VAL A 43 -2.80 1.42 -19.44
CA VAL A 43 -2.97 2.51 -18.48
C VAL A 43 -2.21 3.74 -18.97
N SER A 44 -2.91 4.85 -19.17
CA SER A 44 -2.27 6.12 -19.54
C SER A 44 -1.39 6.67 -18.40
N ILE A 45 -0.42 7.53 -18.73
CA ILE A 45 0.42 8.19 -17.71
C ILE A 45 -0.43 8.98 -16.70
N VAL A 46 -1.48 9.66 -17.18
CA VAL A 46 -2.39 10.42 -16.31
C VAL A 46 -3.10 9.50 -15.32
N GLN A 47 -3.65 8.37 -15.79
CA GLN A 47 -4.29 7.37 -14.93
C GLN A 47 -3.29 6.76 -13.94
N ALA A 48 -2.06 6.46 -14.38
CA ALA A 48 -1.00 5.97 -13.51
C ALA A 48 -0.69 6.96 -12.37
N CYS A 49 -0.55 8.26 -12.68
CA CYS A 49 -0.37 9.30 -11.66
C CYS A 49 -1.55 9.38 -10.69
N GLN A 50 -2.78 9.26 -11.20
CA GLN A 50 -3.98 9.23 -10.37
C GLN A 50 -4.00 8.01 -9.44
N LEU A 51 -3.65 6.83 -9.94
CA LEU A 51 -3.55 5.61 -9.14
C LEU A 51 -2.55 5.77 -8.00
N ILE A 52 -1.35 6.29 -8.27
CA ILE A 52 -0.35 6.57 -7.22
C ILE A 52 -0.91 7.54 -6.17
N ARG A 53 -1.61 8.60 -6.60
CA ARG A 53 -2.21 9.58 -5.68
C ARG A 53 -3.31 8.95 -4.82
N LEU A 54 -4.15 8.09 -5.38
CA LEU A 54 -5.20 7.37 -4.66
C LEU A 54 -4.61 6.37 -3.67
N THR A 55 -3.57 5.62 -4.06
CA THR A 55 -2.87 4.70 -3.16
C THR A 55 -2.24 5.44 -1.98
N LYS A 56 -1.67 6.63 -2.21
CA LYS A 56 -1.17 7.49 -1.11
C LYS A 56 -2.27 7.85 -0.13
N ARG A 57 -3.40 8.35 -0.62
CA ARG A 57 -4.56 8.72 0.23
C ARG A 57 -5.08 7.51 1.02
N PHE A 58 -5.15 6.35 0.37
CA PHE A 58 -5.55 5.12 1.02
C PHE A 58 -4.57 4.70 2.13
N ALA A 59 -3.27 4.76 1.87
CA ALA A 59 -2.25 4.45 2.87
C ALA A 59 -2.33 5.38 4.09
N LEU A 60 -2.50 6.69 3.86
CA LEU A 60 -2.67 7.68 4.93
C LEU A 60 -3.97 7.49 5.73
N SER A 61 -5.03 6.96 5.11
CA SER A 61 -6.26 6.60 5.84
C SER A 61 -6.07 5.41 6.78
N LEU A 62 -5.14 4.51 6.48
CA LEU A 62 -4.80 3.36 7.33
C LEU A 62 -3.75 3.71 8.39
N PHE A 63 -2.80 4.57 8.02
CA PHE A 63 -1.64 4.96 8.83
C PHE A 63 -1.38 6.47 8.72
N PRO A 64 -2.16 7.32 9.42
CA PRO A 64 -2.04 8.78 9.31
C PRO A 64 -0.64 9.30 9.67
N GLU A 65 0.03 8.67 10.63
CA GLU A 65 1.33 9.08 11.14
C GLU A 65 2.52 8.56 10.32
N LYS A 66 2.29 7.75 9.26
CA LYS A 66 3.35 7.02 8.54
C LYS A 66 3.55 7.49 7.09
N GLU A 67 3.27 8.76 6.82
CA GLU A 67 3.43 9.33 5.46
C GLU A 67 4.84 9.14 4.89
N SER A 68 5.88 9.46 5.68
CA SER A 68 7.26 9.36 5.24
C SER A 68 7.67 7.93 4.86
N THR A 69 7.14 6.93 5.57
CA THR A 69 7.36 5.51 5.26
C THR A 69 6.72 5.12 3.94
N PHE A 70 5.51 5.62 3.65
CA PHE A 70 4.85 5.40 2.37
C PHE A 70 5.66 5.99 1.20
N GLU A 71 6.11 7.23 1.35
CA GLU A 71 6.94 7.94 0.36
C GLU A 71 8.27 7.24 0.10
N LEU A 72 8.86 6.61 1.10
CA LEU A 72 10.12 5.89 0.96
C LEU A 72 9.94 4.56 0.20
N LEU A 73 8.93 3.78 0.55
CA LEU A 73 8.77 2.41 0.04
C LEU A 73 7.99 2.37 -1.27
N TYR A 74 6.77 2.90 -1.27
CA TYR A 74 5.84 2.71 -2.37
C TYR A 74 6.09 3.67 -3.53
N ARG A 75 6.38 4.94 -3.26
CA ARG A 75 6.69 5.90 -4.33
C ARG A 75 7.94 5.49 -5.11
N ARG A 76 9.00 5.02 -4.43
CA ARG A 76 10.21 4.52 -5.11
C ARG A 76 9.89 3.34 -6.03
N ARG A 77 9.13 2.36 -5.54
CA ARG A 77 8.69 1.20 -6.33
C ARG A 77 7.88 1.60 -7.56
N PHE A 78 6.86 2.45 -7.39
CA PHE A 78 6.00 2.90 -8.48
C PHE A 78 6.77 3.73 -9.52
N ASN A 79 7.66 4.62 -9.08
CA ASN A 79 8.51 5.39 -9.98
C ASN A 79 9.44 4.52 -10.81
N ARG A 80 9.99 3.44 -10.23
CA ARG A 80 10.81 2.49 -10.98
C ARG A 80 10.01 1.83 -12.09
N ILE A 81 8.81 1.32 -11.79
CA ILE A 81 7.92 0.69 -12.77
C ILE A 81 7.58 1.66 -13.91
N LEU A 82 7.24 2.91 -13.57
CA LEU A 82 6.93 3.92 -14.57
C LEU A 82 8.14 4.26 -15.45
N ARG A 83 9.32 4.44 -14.85
CA ARG A 83 10.56 4.69 -15.62
C ARG A 83 10.86 3.55 -16.58
N GLU A 84 10.81 2.31 -16.10
CA GLU A 84 11.04 1.12 -16.93
C GLU A 84 10.03 1.04 -18.09
N ARG A 85 8.77 1.40 -17.84
CA ARG A 85 7.72 1.44 -18.87
C ARG A 85 7.95 2.55 -19.89
N LEU A 86 8.24 3.77 -19.44
CA LEU A 86 8.54 4.90 -20.34
C LEU A 86 9.76 4.62 -21.21
N SER A 87 10.81 4.01 -20.66
CA SER A 87 12.01 3.63 -21.43
C SER A 87 11.73 2.57 -22.49
N ARG A 88 10.62 1.81 -22.39
CA ARG A 88 10.22 0.79 -23.36
C ARG A 88 9.18 1.29 -24.38
N SER A 89 8.53 2.43 -24.14
CA SER A 89 7.62 3.06 -25.11
C SER A 89 8.39 4.09 -25.95
N PRO A 90 8.60 3.87 -27.26
CA PRO A 90 9.26 4.83 -28.14
C PRO A 90 8.42 6.08 -28.44
N GLU A 91 7.18 6.13 -27.95
CA GLU A 91 6.16 7.15 -28.25
C GLU A 91 6.49 8.56 -27.71
N PHE A 92 7.52 8.69 -26.87
CA PHE A 92 7.87 9.94 -26.17
C PHE A 92 9.34 10.37 -26.36
N LEU A 93 10.07 9.82 -27.33
CA LEU A 93 11.47 10.16 -27.65
C LEU A 93 11.64 11.17 -28.82
N ASN A 94 10.60 11.95 -29.15
CA ASN A 94 10.67 13.05 -30.12
C ASN A 94 10.62 14.42 -29.45
#